data_AF-A0A3M2E9R2-F1
#
_entry.id   AF-A0A3M2E9R2-F1
#
_cell.length_a   1.000
_cell.length_b   1.000
_cell.length_c   1.000
_cell.angle_alpha   90.00
_cell.angle_beta   90.00
_cell.angle_gamma   90.00
#
_symmetry.space_group_name_H-M   'P 1'
#
loop_
_entity.id
_entity.type
_entity.pdbx_description
1 polymer ?
#
loop_
_entity_poly.entity_id
_entity_poly.type
_entity_poly.pdbx_seq_one_letter_code
_entity_poly.pdbx_strand_id
1 'polypeptide(L)'
;MRRAAIIAGVASVCVLVAAGWLAWPRSAQDGPAPQMAAEIAEGRQLYAEFCASCHGANLEGQPDWQSPGPDGRLPAPPHDETGHSWHHGDALLIDYVFS
;
A
#
# COMPACT_ATOMS: atom_id res chain seq x y z
N MET A 1 -34.66 -2.82 -35.12
CA MET A 1 -33.65 -3.91 -35.00
C MET A 1 -32.36 -3.46 -34.31
N ARG A 2 -31.68 -2.36 -34.72
CA ARG A 2 -30.45 -1.86 -34.05
C ARG A 2 -30.60 -1.54 -32.56
N ARG A 3 -31.72 -0.92 -32.16
CA ARG A 3 -32.00 -0.61 -30.73
C ARG A 3 -32.15 -1.86 -29.86
N ALA A 4 -32.81 -2.89 -30.38
CA ALA A 4 -32.97 -4.16 -29.67
C ALA A 4 -31.62 -4.90 -29.51
N ALA A 5 -30.76 -4.85 -30.53
CA ALA A 5 -29.42 -5.41 -30.47
C ALA A 5 -28.52 -4.67 -29.45
N ILE A 6 -28.62 -3.34 -29.36
CA ILE A 6 -27.88 -2.55 -28.36
C ILE A 6 -28.37 -2.88 -26.94
N ILE A 7 -29.68 -2.95 -26.72
CA ILE A 7 -30.25 -3.28 -25.41
C ILE A 7 -29.84 -4.69 -24.97
N ALA A 8 -29.89 -5.67 -25.88
CA ALA A 8 -29.45 -7.04 -25.60
C ALA A 8 -27.94 -7.12 -25.30
N GLY A 9 -27.12 -6.33 -26.00
CA GLY A 9 -25.68 -6.24 -25.75
C GLY A 9 -25.38 -5.66 -24.37
N VAL A 10 -26.02 -4.54 -24.01
CA VAL A 10 -25.83 -3.90 -22.69
C VAL A 10 -26.30 -4.82 -21.56
N ALA A 11 -27.46 -5.48 -21.72
CA ALA A 11 -27.96 -6.42 -20.73
C ALA A 11 -26.98 -7.57 -20.49
N SER A 12 -26.41 -8.12 -21.57
CA SER A 12 -25.40 -9.19 -21.49
C SER A 12 -24.14 -8.75 -20.73
N VAL A 13 -23.63 -7.53 -21.02
CA VAL A 13 -22.46 -6.98 -20.31
C VAL A 13 -22.76 -6.77 -18.82
N CYS A 14 -23.93 -6.22 -18.48
CA CYS A 14 -24.33 -6.03 -17.08
C CYS A 14 -24.43 -7.36 -16.32
N VAL A 15 -24.95 -8.41 -16.96
CA VAL A 15 -25.03 -9.76 -16.36
C VAL A 15 -23.65 -10.35 -16.13
N LEU A 16 -22.73 -10.23 -17.09
CA LEU A 16 -21.35 -10.74 -16.95
C LEU A 16 -20.58 -9.99 -15.85
N VAL A 17 -20.73 -8.68 -15.78
CA VAL A 17 -20.17 -7.87 -14.68
C VAL A 17 -20.75 -8.34 -13.35
N ALA A 18 -22.08 -8.40 -13.20
CA ALA A 18 -22.72 -8.83 -11.96
C ALA A 18 -22.31 -10.25 -11.53
N ALA A 19 -22.22 -11.19 -12.48
CA ALA A 19 -21.73 -12.54 -12.23
C ALA A 19 -20.25 -12.55 -11.78
N GLY A 20 -19.41 -11.73 -12.41
CA GLY A 20 -18.02 -11.53 -12.01
C GLY A 20 -17.89 -10.96 -10.59
N TRP A 21 -18.71 -9.97 -10.24
CA TRP A 21 -18.76 -9.39 -8.88
C TRP A 21 -19.24 -10.41 -7.84
N LEU A 22 -20.27 -11.21 -8.16
CA LEU A 22 -20.82 -12.22 -7.24
C LEU A 22 -19.89 -13.42 -7.05
N ALA A 23 -19.11 -13.77 -8.07
CA ALA A 23 -18.14 -14.86 -8.03
C ALA A 23 -16.75 -14.43 -7.53
N TRP A 24 -16.53 -13.13 -7.31
CA TRP A 24 -15.26 -12.61 -6.82
C TRP A 24 -15.02 -13.07 -5.36
N PRO A 25 -13.83 -13.57 -5.01
CA PRO A 25 -13.56 -14.04 -3.66
C PRO A 25 -13.74 -12.90 -2.65
N ARG A 26 -14.55 -13.14 -1.61
CA ARG A 26 -14.82 -12.16 -0.55
C ARG A 26 -13.55 -11.69 0.18
N SER A 27 -12.56 -12.56 0.29
CA SER A 27 -11.24 -12.23 0.85
C SER A 27 -10.50 -11.12 0.09
N ALA A 28 -10.87 -10.83 -1.16
CA ALA A 28 -10.33 -9.72 -1.93
C ALA A 28 -11.17 -8.42 -1.80
N GLN A 29 -12.30 -8.48 -1.09
CA GLN A 29 -13.19 -7.34 -0.81
C GLN A 29 -13.09 -6.91 0.66
N ASP A 30 -12.81 -7.86 1.55
CA ASP A 30 -12.62 -7.61 2.97
C ASP A 30 -11.26 -6.93 3.20
N GLY A 31 -11.23 -5.98 4.14
CA GLY A 31 -9.99 -5.34 4.58
C GLY A 31 -9.00 -6.35 5.19
N PRO A 32 -7.85 -5.88 5.70
CA PRO A 32 -6.86 -6.78 6.30
C PRO A 32 -7.52 -7.68 7.35
N ALA A 33 -7.17 -8.96 7.32
CA ALA A 33 -7.68 -9.93 8.29
C ALA A 33 -7.48 -9.40 9.73
N PRO A 34 -8.34 -9.75 10.70
CA PRO A 34 -8.29 -9.16 12.05
C PRO A 34 -6.91 -9.19 12.70
N GLN A 35 -6.14 -10.24 12.45
CA GLN A 35 -4.76 -10.37 12.93
C GLN A 35 -3.81 -9.34 12.30
N MET A 36 -3.86 -9.19 10.98
CA MET A 36 -3.12 -8.16 10.25
C MET A 36 -3.51 -6.75 10.72
N ALA A 37 -4.80 -6.51 10.99
CA ALA A 37 -5.25 -5.22 11.51
C ALA A 37 -4.65 -4.91 12.90
N ALA A 38 -4.50 -5.92 13.76
CA ALA A 38 -3.84 -5.78 15.06
C ALA A 38 -2.33 -5.51 14.89
N GLU A 39 -1.65 -6.24 14.00
CA GLU A 39 -0.23 -6.04 13.68
C GLU A 39 0.03 -4.63 13.12
N ILE A 40 -0.85 -4.12 12.25
CA ILE A 40 -0.78 -2.74 11.73
C ILE A 40 -0.95 -1.72 12.86
N ALA A 41 -1.86 -1.97 13.80
CA ALA A 41 -2.09 -1.07 14.94
C ALA A 41 -0.87 -1.03 15.88
N GLU A 42 -0.25 -2.18 16.15
CA GLU A 42 1.00 -2.28 16.90
C GLU A 42 2.13 -1.56 16.17
N GLY A 43 2.32 -1.85 14.88
CA GLY A 43 3.33 -1.20 14.04
C GLY A 43 3.20 0.32 14.04
N ARG A 44 1.97 0.85 14.05
CA ARG A 44 1.73 2.31 14.16
C ARG A 44 2.22 2.89 15.49
N GLN A 45 2.03 2.18 16.60
CA GLN A 45 2.51 2.63 17.91
C GLN A 45 4.04 2.64 17.96
N LEU A 46 4.67 1.55 17.51
CA LEU A 46 6.12 1.44 17.42
C LEU A 46 6.70 2.53 16.50
N TYR A 47 6.08 2.79 15.35
CA TYR A 47 6.52 3.83 14.44
C TYR A 47 6.49 5.22 15.08
N ALA A 48 5.40 5.55 15.79
CA ALA A 48 5.26 6.84 16.47
C ALA A 48 6.32 7.03 17.56
N GLU A 49 6.67 5.96 18.28
CA GLU A 49 7.64 6.00 19.38
C GLU A 49 9.09 6.05 18.90
N PHE A 50 9.43 5.29 17.86
CA PHE A 50 10.84 5.05 17.49
C PHE A 50 11.28 5.65 16.16
N CYS A 51 10.35 5.99 15.25
CA CYS A 51 10.68 6.33 13.87
C CYS A 51 10.28 7.76 13.49
N ALA A 52 9.11 8.21 13.98
CA ALA A 52 8.49 9.47 13.57
C ALA A 52 9.32 10.72 13.90
N SER A 53 10.20 10.65 14.90
CA SER A 53 11.09 11.77 15.26
C SER A 53 12.04 12.16 14.13
N CYS A 54 12.37 11.21 13.25
CA CYS A 54 13.26 11.44 12.11
C CYS A 54 12.51 11.41 10.79
N HIS A 55 11.57 10.47 10.63
CA HIS A 55 10.89 10.19 9.36
C HIS A 55 9.51 10.87 9.23
N GLY A 56 9.11 11.68 10.20
CA GLY A 56 7.82 12.38 10.19
C GLY A 56 6.67 11.49 10.66
N ALA A 57 5.60 12.11 11.17
CA ALA A 57 4.46 11.39 11.72
C ALA A 57 3.57 10.73 10.64
N ASN A 58 3.67 11.20 9.40
CA ASN A 58 2.92 10.74 8.24
C ASN A 58 3.81 10.02 7.22
N LEU A 59 4.99 9.55 7.64
CA LEU A 59 5.97 8.84 6.81
C LEU A 59 6.66 9.72 5.74
N GLU A 60 6.54 11.04 5.84
CA GLU A 60 6.94 11.99 4.80
C GLU A 60 8.46 12.20 4.67
N GLY A 61 9.24 11.75 5.65
CA GLY A 61 10.68 11.98 5.70
C GLY A 61 11.04 13.46 5.89
N GLN A 62 12.31 13.76 5.68
CA GLN A 62 12.81 15.13 5.72
C GLN A 62 12.83 15.74 4.30
N PRO A 63 12.74 17.09 4.19
CA PRO A 63 12.95 17.77 2.92
C PRO A 63 14.31 17.44 2.31
N ASP A 64 14.39 17.44 0.98
CA ASP A 64 15.62 17.22 0.22
C ASP A 64 16.37 15.93 0.61
N TRP A 65 15.66 14.89 1.08
CA TRP A 65 16.26 13.64 1.57
C TRP A 65 17.16 12.90 0.57
N GLN A 66 17.02 13.21 -0.72
CA GLN A 66 17.84 12.64 -1.79
C GLN A 66 19.20 13.33 -1.96
N SER A 67 19.40 14.49 -1.33
CA SER A 67 20.62 15.28 -1.45
C SER A 67 21.36 15.34 -0.11
N PRO A 68 22.70 15.11 -0.09
CA PRO A 68 23.48 15.27 1.12
C PRO A 68 23.43 16.69 1.66
N GLY A 69 23.28 16.82 2.99
CA GLY A 69 23.33 18.10 3.68
C GLY A 69 24.76 18.66 3.80
N PRO A 70 24.92 19.80 4.50
CA PRO A 70 26.24 20.42 4.73
C PRO A 70 27.23 19.53 5.48
N ASP A 71 26.75 18.57 6.26
CA ASP A 71 27.55 17.57 6.97
C ASP A 71 27.84 16.32 6.11
N GLY A 72 27.39 16.31 4.85
CA GLY A 72 27.56 15.21 3.90
C GLY A 72 26.63 14.02 4.14
N ARG A 73 25.70 14.10 5.10
CA ARG A 73 24.75 13.02 5.39
C ARG A 73 23.45 13.21 4.63
N LEU A 74 22.83 12.09 4.24
CA LEU A 74 21.49 12.10 3.70
C LEU A 74 20.48 12.31 4.83
N PRO A 75 19.49 13.20 4.66
CA PRO A 75 18.36 13.31 5.56
C PRO A 75 17.54 12.01 5.62
N ALA A 76 16.68 11.88 6.63
CA ALA A 76 15.83 10.72 6.77
C ALA A 76 14.87 10.59 5.56
N PRO A 77 14.90 9.49 4.80
CA PRO A 77 14.02 9.30 3.66
C PRO A 77 12.56 9.07 4.10
N PRO A 78 11.58 9.33 3.23
CA PRO A 78 10.19 8.94 3.48
C PRO A 78 10.05 7.43 3.59
N HIS A 79 9.08 7.03 4.41
CA HIS A 79 8.61 5.65 4.52
C HIS A 79 7.22 5.48 3.89
N ASP A 80 6.79 6.41 3.03
CA ASP A 80 5.63 6.25 2.17
C ASP A 80 6.05 5.74 0.76
N GLU A 81 5.10 5.76 -0.16
CA GLU A 81 5.26 5.39 -1.57
C GLU A 81 6.26 6.25 -2.36
N THR A 82 6.67 7.40 -1.84
CA THR A 82 7.68 8.28 -2.46
C THR A 82 9.11 7.90 -2.07
N GLY A 83 9.27 7.09 -1.01
CA GLY A 83 10.54 6.59 -0.53
C GLY A 83 11.07 5.39 -1.31
N HIS A 84 12.22 4.88 -0.86
CA HIS A 84 12.85 3.69 -1.47
C HIS A 84 12.81 2.44 -0.60
N SER A 85 12.30 2.54 0.63
CA SER A 85 12.27 1.44 1.60
C SER A 85 11.52 0.21 1.06
N TRP A 86 10.54 0.43 0.17
CA TRP A 86 9.66 -0.59 -0.40
C TRP A 86 10.14 -1.19 -1.72
N HIS A 87 11.29 -0.75 -2.26
CA HIS A 87 11.79 -1.24 -3.55
C HIS A 87 12.54 -2.58 -3.47
N HIS A 88 12.68 -3.15 -2.28
CA HIS A 88 13.30 -4.47 -2.08
C HIS A 88 12.21 -5.54 -1.98
N GLY A 89 12.39 -6.65 -2.70
CA GLY A 89 11.46 -7.78 -2.58
C GLY A 89 11.46 -8.36 -1.17
N ASP A 90 10.34 -8.91 -0.73
CA ASP A 90 10.09 -9.40 0.64
C ASP A 90 11.24 -10.28 1.19
N ALA A 91 11.84 -11.12 0.36
CA ALA A 91 12.95 -11.98 0.75
C ALA A 91 14.18 -11.20 1.25
N LEU A 92 14.52 -10.06 0.61
CA LEU A 92 15.61 -9.19 1.05
C LEU A 92 15.24 -8.42 2.31
N LEU A 93 13.99 -7.98 2.44
CA LEU A 93 13.51 -7.29 3.64
C LEU A 93 13.56 -8.21 4.87
N ILE A 94 13.18 -9.48 4.73
CA ILE A 94 13.24 -10.48 5.80
C ILE A 94 14.70 -10.79 6.18
N ASP A 95 15.60 -10.93 5.20
CA ASP A 95 17.03 -11.17 5.46
C ASP A 95 17.64 -10.04 6.30
N TYR A 96 17.43 -8.77 5.93
CA TYR A 96 17.97 -7.62 6.67
C TYR A 96 17.44 -7.45 8.09
N VAL A 97 16.25 -7.97 8.39
CA VAL A 97 15.61 -7.82 9.72
C VAL A 97 15.92 -9.00 10.65
N PHE A 98 16.15 -10.20 10.10
CA PHE A 98 16.27 -11.43 10.87
C PHE A 98 17.64 -12.13 10.77
N SER A 99 18.62 -11.56 10.06
CA SER A 99 20.03 -11.99 10.06
C SER A 99 20.82 -11.40 11.23
#